data_AF-W4AP68-F1
#
_entry.id   AF-W4AP68-F1
#
_cell.length_a   1.000
_cell.length_b   1.000
_cell.length_c   1.000
_cell.angle_alpha   90.00
_cell.angle_beta   90.00
_cell.angle_gamma   90.00
#
_symmetry.space_group_name_H-M   'P 1'
#
loop_
_entity.id
_entity.type
_entity.pdbx_description
1 polymer ?
#
loop_
_entity_poly.entity_id
_entity_poly.type
_entity_poly.pdbx_seq_one_letter_code
_entity_poly.pdbx_strand_id
1 'polypeptide(L)' 'MKLTVKKARLLSGMTQKDVAEVLGVHVHTYMKWEKNPEEMSIGTAKQFARLVKFGLEDIFFDDESNLIRQIN' A
#
# COMPACT_ATOMS: atom_id res chain seq x y z
N MET A 1 -6.07 -4.29 -13.55
CA MET A 1 -6.58 -3.49 -12.41
C MET A 1 -5.72 -3.83 -11.21
N LYS A 2 -5.11 -2.84 -10.53
CA LYS A 2 -4.29 -3.06 -9.32
C LYS A 2 -5.11 -2.69 -8.08
N LEU A 3 -4.86 -3.36 -6.96
CA LEU A 3 -5.45 -3.06 -5.66
C LEU A 3 -4.72 -1.88 -5.02
N THR A 4 -5.45 -0.98 -4.37
CA THR A 4 -4.81 -0.01 -3.46
C THR A 4 -4.28 -0.74 -2.22
N VAL A 5 -3.29 -0.15 -1.54
CA VAL A 5 -2.76 -0.67 -0.26
C VAL A 5 -3.90 -0.94 0.74
N LYS A 6 -4.84 0.00 0.86
CA LYS A 6 -6.03 -0.15 1.70
C LYS A 6 -6.91 -1.34 1.29
N LYS A 7 -7.17 -1.50 -0.02
CA LYS A 7 -8.01 -2.59 -0.51
C LYS A 7 -7.36 -3.96 -0.26
N ALA A 8 -6.06 -4.08 -0.50
CA ALA A 8 -5.31 -5.31 -0.26
C ALA A 8 -5.35 -5.71 1.23
N ARG A 9 -5.16 -4.75 2.14
CA ARG A 9 -5.31 -4.99 3.59
C ARG A 9 -6.73 -5.42 3.98
N LEU A 10 -7.76 -4.74 3.46
CA LEU A 10 -9.15 -5.09 3.80
C LEU A 10 -9.51 -6.50 3.32
N LEU A 11 -9.00 -6.91 2.15
CA LEU A 11 -9.18 -8.27 1.63
C LEU A 11 -8.42 -9.32 2.45
N SER A 12 -7.31 -8.94 3.10
CA SER A 12 -6.59 -9.82 4.03
C SER A 12 -7.22 -9.88 5.43
N GLY A 13 -8.32 -9.16 5.68
CA GLY A 13 -9.02 -9.15 6.97
C GLY A 13 -8.29 -8.43 8.10
N MET A 14 -7.27 -7.62 7.78
CA MET A 14 -6.42 -6.97 8.78
C MET A 14 -6.86 -5.54 9.07
N THR A 15 -6.71 -5.10 10.31
CA THR A 15 -6.82 -3.68 10.69
C THR A 15 -5.53 -2.93 10.35
N GLN A 16 -5.58 -1.60 10.34
CA GLN A 16 -4.37 -0.78 10.18
C GLN A 16 -3.35 -1.03 11.30
N LYS A 17 -3.83 -1.32 12.52
CA LYS A 17 -2.99 -1.64 13.68
C LYS A 17 -2.26 -2.95 13.48
N ASP A 18 -2.95 -4.00 13.02
CA ASP A 18 -2.34 -5.32 12.79
C ASP A 18 -1.20 -5.22 11.76
N VAL A 19 -1.43 -4.50 10.66
CA VAL A 19 -0.39 -4.33 9.64
C VAL A 19 0.79 -3.50 10.17
N ALA A 20 0.51 -2.43 10.91
CA ALA A 20 1.57 -1.60 11.48
C ALA A 20 2.44 -2.37 12.48
N GLU A 21 1.84 -3.21 13.33
CA GLU A 21 2.55 -4.08 14.27
C GLU A 21 3.45 -5.08 13.55
N VAL A 22 2.95 -5.75 12.49
CA VAL A 22 3.75 -6.72 11.73
C VAL A 22 4.87 -6.05 10.94
N LEU A 23 4.64 -4.85 10.40
CA LEU A 23 5.66 -4.08 9.67
C LEU A 23 6.62 -3.32 10.61
N GLY A 24 6.41 -3.34 11.92
CA GLY A 24 7.25 -2.67 12.91
C GLY A 24 7.21 -1.14 12.80
N VAL A 25 6.05 -0.56 12.47
CA VAL A 25 5.87 0.89 12.31
C VAL A 25 4.72 1.42 13.17
N HIS A 26 4.69 2.74 13.37
CA HIS A 26 3.54 3.37 14.02
C HIS A 26 2.29 3.28 13.14
N VAL A 27 1.11 3.10 13.75
CA VAL A 27 -0.17 2.99 13.02
C VAL A 27 -0.46 4.20 12.12
N HIS A 28 -0.08 5.41 12.55
CA HIS A 28 -0.20 6.61 11.71
C HIS A 28 0.73 6.60 10.50
N THR A 29 1.91 5.99 10.59
CA THR A 29 2.82 5.81 9.45
C THR A 29 2.15 4.91 8.42
N TYR A 30 1.58 3.78 8.85
CA TYR A 30 0.84 2.90 7.95
C TYR A 30 -0.41 3.58 7.37
N MET A 31 -1.17 4.31 8.19
CA MET A 31 -2.31 5.11 7.72
C MET A 31 -1.91 6.14 6.66
N LYS A 32 -0.72 6.75 6.78
CA LYS A 32 -0.18 7.67 5.77
C LYS A 32 0.09 6.92 4.46
N TRP A 33 0.69 5.73 4.52
CA TRP A 33 0.94 4.92 3.33
C TRP A 33 -0.32 4.41 2.62
N GLU A 34 -1.45 4.27 3.31
CA GLU A 34 -2.71 3.98 2.60
C GLU A 34 -3.19 5.14 1.72
N LYS A 35 -2.77 6.38 2.03
CA LYS A 35 -3.10 7.59 1.30
C LYS A 35 -2.02 7.96 0.28
N ASN A 36 -0.76 7.74 0.66
CA ASN A 36 0.46 8.10 -0.06
C ASN A 36 1.32 6.84 -0.23
N PRO A 37 0.88 5.86 -1.04
CA PRO A 37 1.55 4.58 -1.16
C PRO A 37 2.97 4.66 -1.75
N GLU A 38 3.27 5.73 -2.51
CA GLU A 38 4.59 6.07 -3.04
C GLU A 38 5.63 6.40 -1.95
N GLU A 39 5.19 6.78 -0.75
CA GLU A 39 6.08 7.01 0.39
C GLU A 39 6.52 5.70 1.07
N MET A 40 5.96 4.55 0.69
CA MET A 40 6.34 3.25 1.23
C MET A 40 7.65 2.78 0.59
N SER A 41 8.67 2.48 1.40
CA SER A 41 9.92 1.94 0.87
C SER A 41 9.69 0.63 0.11
N ILE A 42 10.48 0.35 -0.93
CA ILE A 42 10.37 -0.91 -1.70
C ILE A 42 10.53 -2.16 -0.82
N GLY A 43 11.35 -2.08 0.23
CA GLY A 43 11.53 -3.17 1.19
C GLY A 43 10.24 -3.44 1.98
N THR A 44 9.60 -2.38 2.46
CA THR A 44 8.33 -2.45 3.17
C THR A 44 7.19 -2.89 2.25
N ALA A 45 7.12 -2.39 1.01
CA ALA A 45 6.12 -2.79 0.03
C ALA A 45 6.16 -4.30 -0.24
N LYS A 46 7.36 -4.88 -0.36
CA LYS A 46 7.55 -6.34 -0.48
C LYS A 46 7.09 -7.11 0.76
N GLN A 47 7.34 -6.58 1.96
CA GLN A 47 6.86 -7.19 3.21
C GLN A 47 5.34 -7.13 3.30
N PHE A 48 4.76 -5.97 2.99
CA PHE A 48 3.32 -5.76 2.95
C PHE A 48 2.64 -6.72 1.97
N ALA A 49 3.12 -6.83 0.72
CA ALA A 49 2.56 -7.74 -0.28
C ALA A 49 2.51 -9.20 0.20
N ARG A 50 3.61 -9.69 0.82
CA ARG A 50 3.64 -11.02 1.44
C ARG A 50 2.63 -11.15 2.58
N LEU A 51 2.51 -10.14 3.42
CA LEU A 51 1.58 -10.11 4.56
C LEU A 51 0.12 -10.23 4.11
N VAL A 52 -0.27 -9.48 3.08
CA VAL A 52 -1.65 -9.48 2.57
C VAL A 52 -1.91 -10.61 1.55
N LYS A 53 -0.91 -11.44 1.24
CA LYS A 53 -0.97 -12.58 0.31
C LYS A 53 -1.36 -12.19 -1.12
N PHE A 54 -0.82 -11.07 -1.60
CA PHE A 54 -0.93 -10.62 -2.99
C PHE A 54 0.47 -10.45 -3.61
N GLY A 55 0.56 -10.49 -4.95
CA GLY A 55 1.78 -10.12 -5.66
C GLY A 55 2.11 -8.64 -5.46
N LEU A 56 3.39 -8.28 -5.58
CA LEU A 56 3.81 -6.87 -5.50
C LEU A 56 3.19 -6.07 -6.65
N GLU A 57 3.11 -6.69 -7.83
CA GLU A 57 2.53 -6.19 -9.06
C GLU A 57 1.00 -6.03 -9.02
N ASP A 58 0.33 -6.77 -8.11
CA ASP A 58 -1.12 -6.69 -7.91
C ASP A 58 -1.52 -5.46 -7.10
N ILE A 59 -0.57 -4.84 -6.37
CA ILE A 59 -0.81 -3.71 -5.50
C ILE A 59 -0.20 -2.44 -6.10
N PHE A 60 -0.93 -1.34 -6.02
CA PHE A 60 -0.50 -0.02 -6.47
C PHE A 60 0.26 0.69 -5.35
N PHE A 61 1.57 0.88 -5.53
CA PHE A 61 2.49 1.53 -4.60
C PHE A 61 3.01 2.88 -5.12
N ASP A 62 2.27 3.52 -6.01
CA ASP A 62 2.67 4.75 -6.69
C ASP A 62 1.55 5.78 -6.57
N ASP A 63 1.81 7.01 -6.99
CA ASP A 63 0.77 8.03 -7.10
C ASP A 63 -0.05 7.87 -8.40
N GLU A 64 -1.29 8.34 -8.42
CA GLU A 64 -2.10 8.37 -9.64
C GLU A 64 -1.65 9.48 -10.63
N SER A 65 -0.49 10.12 -10.43
CA SER A 65 -0.03 11.30 -11.19
C SER A 65 0.32 11.00 -12.65
N ASN A 66 0.19 9.74 -13.09
CA ASN A 66 0.12 9.37 -14.50
C ASN A 66 -1.23 9.71 -15.17
N LEU A 67 -2.03 10.64 -14.61
CA LEU A 67 -2.83 11.54 -15.46
C LEU A 67 -1.85 12.25 -16.39
N ILE A 68 -1.56 11.59 -17.51
CA ILE A 68 -1.09 12.20 -18.75
C ILE A 68 -1.72 13.58 -18.78
N ARG A 69 -0.87 14.62 -18.74
CA ARG A 69 -1.26 15.96 -19.15
C ARG A 69 -1.87 15.79 -20.54
N GLN A 70 -3.19 15.62 -20.61
CA GLN A 70 -3.93 15.91 -21.82
C GLN A 70 -3.73 17.40 -22.00
N ILE A 71 -2.64 17.71 -22.70
CA ILE A 71 -2.44 18.98 -23.38
C ILE A 71 -3.66 19.09 -24.29
N ASN A 72 -4.64 19.86 -23.81
CA ASN A 72 -5.60 20.54 -24.66
C ASN A 72 -5.07 21.95 -24.88
#